data_AF-A0A948VMB2-F1
#
_entry.id   AF-A0A948VMB2-F1
#
_cell.length_a   1.000
_cell.length_b   1.000
_cell.length_c   1.000
_cell.angle_alpha   90.00
_cell.angle_beta   90.00
_cell.angle_gamma   90.00
#
_symmetry.space_group_name_H-M   'P 1'
#
loop_
_entity.id
_entity.type
_entity.pdbx_description
1 polymer ?
#
loop_
_entity_poly.entity_id
_entity_poly.type
_entity_poly.pdbx_seq_one_letter_code
_entity_poly.pdbx_strand_id
1 'polypeptide(L)' 'MIDLHTHTLFSDGELLPSELVYRAKVNGYSAICLADHADISIMDF' A
#
# COMPACT_ATOMS: atom_id res chain seq x y z
N MET A 1 0.41 14.63 -6.51
CA MET A 1 1.23 14.36 -5.30
C MET A 1 1.77 12.93 -5.38
N ILE A 2 2.93 12.65 -4.80
CA ILE A 2 3.52 11.30 -4.77
C ILE A 2 3.67 10.89 -3.30
N ASP A 3 3.24 9.67 -2.96
CA ASP A 3 3.40 9.09 -1.62
C ASP A 3 4.05 7.71 -1.72
N LEU A 4 5.23 7.56 -1.14
CA LEU A 4 6.06 6.37 -1.32
C LEU A 4 6.02 5.43 -0.11
N HIS A 5 5.11 5.64 0.83
CA HIS A 5 5.04 4.83 2.05
C HIS A 5 3.59 4.63 2.50
N THR A 6 2.91 3.66 1.92
CA THR A 6 1.52 3.33 2.27
C THR A 6 1.36 1.84 2.52
N HIS A 7 0.50 1.48 3.48
CA HIS A 7 0.30 0.12 3.94
C HIS A 7 -1.07 -0.39 3.50
N THR A 8 -1.16 -1.69 3.26
CA THR A 8 -2.39 -2.37 2.83
C THR A 8 -2.88 -3.34 3.90
N LEU A 9 -4.04 -3.95 3.66
CA LEU A 9 -4.59 -5.03 4.50
C LEU A 9 -3.66 -6.26 4.62
N PHE A 10 -2.58 -6.34 3.82
CA PHE A 10 -1.58 -7.41 3.96
C PHE A 10 -0.59 -7.20 5.11
N SER A 11 -0.59 -6.03 5.74
CA SER A 11 0.12 -5.81 7.00
C SER A 11 -0.78 -5.13 8.04
N ASP A 12 -0.62 -3.84 8.27
CA ASP A 12 -1.38 -3.05 9.25
C ASP A 12 -2.18 -1.90 8.61
N GLY A 13 -2.34 -1.90 7.28
CA GLY A 13 -3.24 -1.01 6.57
C GLY A 13 -4.70 -1.49 6.62
N GLU A 14 -5.63 -0.57 6.39
CA GLU A 14 -7.09 -0.86 6.47
C GLU A 14 -7.73 -1.19 5.11
N LEU A 15 -7.03 -0.96 4.00
CA LEU A 15 -7.57 -1.05 2.65
C LEU A 15 -6.88 -2.15 1.85
N LEU A 16 -7.62 -2.83 0.99
CA LEU A 16 -7.03 -3.69 -0.04
C LEU A 16 -6.10 -2.86 -0.95
N PRO A 17 -5.08 -3.47 -1.57
CA PRO A 17 -4.21 -2.78 -2.53
C PRO A 17 -4.97 -2.01 -3.61
N SER A 18 -6.03 -2.59 -4.16
CA SER A 18 -6.88 -1.97 -5.19
C SER A 18 -7.67 -0.76 -4.65
N GLU A 19 -8.19 -0.86 -3.43
CA GLU A 19 -8.94 0.21 -2.76
C GLU A 19 -8.04 1.40 -2.43
N LEU A 20 -6.83 1.12 -1.93
CA LEU A 20 -5.82 2.15 -1.63
C LEU A 20 -5.36 2.89 -2.88
N VAL A 21 -5.07 2.16 -3.97
CA VAL A 21 -4.73 2.73 -5.28
C VAL A 21 -5.88 3.57 -5.83
N TYR A 22 -7.12 3.06 -5.76
CA TYR A 22 -8.30 3.80 -6.22
C TYR A 22 -8.51 5.09 -5.41
N ARG A 23 -8.38 5.02 -4.07
CA ARG A 23 -8.45 6.19 -3.18
C ARG A 23 -7.42 7.24 -3.55
N ALA A 24 -6.17 6.83 -3.77
CA ALA A 24 -5.10 7.73 -4.17
C ALA A 24 -5.37 8.40 -5.53
N LYS A 25 -5.90 7.64 -6.50
CA LYS A 25 -6.32 8.18 -7.81
C LYS A 25 -7.41 9.23 -7.66
N VAL A 26 -8.45 8.96 -6.88
CA VAL A 26 -9.55 9.92 -6.62
C VAL A 26 -9.04 11.18 -5.93
N ASN A 27 -8.03 11.06 -5.07
CA ASN A 27 -7.39 12.19 -4.37
C ASN A 27 -6.32 12.93 -5.21
N GLY A 28 -6.15 12.61 -6.50
CA GLY A 28 -5.23 13.31 -7.40
C GLY A 28 -3.75 12.98 -7.20
N TYR A 29 -3.44 11.82 -6.64
CA TYR A 29 -2.06 11.35 -6.54
C TYR A 29 -1.57 10.91 -7.92
N SER A 30 -0.32 11.22 -8.22
CA SER A 30 0.35 10.87 -9.46
C SER A 30 0.98 9.48 -9.38
N ALA A 31 1.41 9.08 -8.18
CA ALA A 31 1.91 7.74 -7.88
C ALA A 31 1.77 7.45 -6.39
N ILE A 32 1.61 6.15 -6.05
CA ILE A 32 1.77 5.65 -4.69
C ILE A 32 2.67 4.40 -4.67
N CYS A 33 3.29 4.12 -3.53
CA CYS A 33 4.00 2.87 -3.27
C CYS A 33 3.29 2.04 -2.19
N LEU A 34 3.12 0.74 -2.46
CA LEU A 34 2.65 -0.23 -1.47
C LEU A 34 3.88 -0.77 -0.72
N ALA A 35 4.01 -0.40 0.54
CA ALA A 35 5.17 -0.63 1.38
C ALA A 35 4.78 -1.35 2.67
N ASP A 36 4.09 -2.49 2.52
CA ASP A 36 3.67 -3.33 3.64
C ASP A 36 4.85 -3.80 4.50
N HIS A 37 4.59 -4.00 5.79
CA HIS A 37 5.57 -4.62 6.67
C HIS A 37 5.92 -6.04 6.22
N ALA A 38 7.21 -6.37 6.29
CA ALA A 38 7.71 -7.71 6.01
C ALA A 38 8.64 -8.19 7.12
N ASP A 39 8.46 -9.43 7.51
CA ASP A 39 9.36 -10.19 8.38
C ASP A 39 9.53 -11.62 7.85
N ILE A 40 10.33 -12.42 8.56
CA ILE A 40 10.69 -13.78 8.10
C ILE A 40 9.50 -14.74 8.04
N SER A 41 8.37 -14.41 8.67
CA SER A 41 7.18 -15.27 8.68
C SER A 41 6.39 -15.19 7.37
N ILE A 42 6.55 -14.10 6.59
CA ILE A 42 5.83 -13.90 5.32
C ILE A 42 6.74 -13.93 4.08
N MET A 43 8.06 -13.98 4.27
CA MET A 43 9.01 -14.11 3.15
C MET A 43 9.11 -15.55 2.68
N ASP A 44 8.90 -15.77 1.38
CA ASP A 44 9.12 -17.06 0.70
C ASP A 44 10.55 -17.12 0.16
N PHE A 45 11.22 -18.27 0.31
CA PHE A 45 12.65 -18.46 0.00
C PHE A 45 12.88 -19.48 -1.12
#